data_AF-A0A915JJZ2-F1
#
_entry.id   AF-A0A915JJZ2-F1
#
_cell.length_a   1.000
_cell.length_b   1.000
_cell.length_c   1.000
_cell.angle_alpha   90.00
_cell.angle_beta   90.00
_cell.angle_gamma   90.00
#
_symmetry.space_group_name_H-M   'P 1'
#
loop_
_entity.id
_entity.type
_entity.pdbx_description
1 polymer ?
#
loop_
_entity_poly.entity_id
_entity_poly.type
_entity_poly.pdbx_seq_one_letter_code
_entity_poly.pdbx_strand_id
1 'polypeptide(L)'
;MTTLQWILHSGIITFLWITPNIAETLNLKIDPLFELVPENWTVDSALPNLSICPIYNGWKNLTLSIISGDPQGYFRLKQTNATCSTLVLAKELDADIINADGSRGQSFNLAIKCTDGWLMVYGNFDVQVVDVNDNAPKFVKTDNAYMVSEDTEIGSHLFTITTFDPDTGVGGIDSFILEVNEIGYMELGWNSTAIIATAIIEVLQKANGDKAPPEPQHFDGSRILMPVRKKLRMRVRLVAQQMTKTSLLSKL
;
A
#
# COMPACT_ATOMS: atom_id res chain seq x y z
N MET A 1 36.25 -29.80 22.20
CA MET A 1 37.59 -30.04 21.62
C MET A 1 37.62 -31.48 21.14
N THR A 2 37.79 -31.70 19.84
CA THR A 2 38.10 -33.03 19.27
C THR A 2 39.49 -33.44 19.72
N THR A 3 39.66 -34.64 20.25
CA THR A 3 40.99 -35.15 20.61
C THR A 3 41.44 -36.16 19.56
N LEU A 4 42.62 -35.92 19.00
CA LEU A 4 43.28 -36.89 18.12
C LEU A 4 43.97 -37.92 19.01
N GLN A 5 43.50 -39.17 18.96
CA GLN A 5 44.20 -40.28 19.58
C GLN A 5 44.80 -41.17 18.50
N TRP A 6 45.98 -41.70 18.78
CA TRP A 6 46.65 -42.67 17.91
C TRP A 6 46.87 -43.97 18.68
N ILE A 7 46.67 -45.09 18.00
CA ILE A 7 46.96 -46.42 18.53
C ILE A 7 48.02 -47.05 17.62
N LEU A 8 49.10 -47.56 18.21
CA LEU A 8 50.11 -48.32 17.48
C LEU A 8 49.82 -49.81 17.67
N HIS A 9 49.43 -50.50 16.60
CA HIS A 9 49.32 -51.95 16.59
C HIS A 9 50.02 -52.51 15.35
N SER A 10 50.94 -53.46 15.57
CA SER A 10 51.70 -54.12 14.49
C SER A 10 52.43 -53.16 13.54
N GLY A 11 52.96 -52.05 14.06
CA GLY A 11 53.72 -51.07 13.26
C GLY A 11 52.87 -50.12 12.41
N ILE A 12 51.53 -50.20 12.48
CA ILE A 12 50.61 -49.27 11.81
C ILE A 12 50.09 -48.27 12.84
N ILE A 13 50.23 -46.98 12.55
CA ILE A 13 49.63 -45.89 13.32
C ILE A 13 48.24 -45.64 12.75
N THR A 14 47.19 -45.94 13.52
CA THR A 14 45.81 -45.56 13.19
C THR A 14 45.43 -44.30 13.94
N PHE A 15 44.95 -43.30 13.21
CA PHE A 15 44.41 -42.08 13.77
C PHE A 15 42.90 -42.25 13.97
N LEU A 16 42.45 -42.20 15.22
CA LEU A 16 41.04 -42.24 15.57
C LEU A 16 40.61 -40.87 16.08
N TRP A 17 39.65 -40.26 15.39
CA TRP A 17 39.01 -39.04 15.85
C TRP A 17 37.93 -39.44 16.86
N ILE A 18 38.15 -39.14 18.14
CA ILE A 18 37.13 -39.32 19.17
C ILE A 18 36.46 -37.95 19.36
N THR A 19 35.26 -37.80 18.80
CA THR A 19 34.39 -36.67 19.12
C THR A 19 33.72 -36.95 20.47
N PRO A 20 33.83 -36.06 21.48
CA PRO A 20 32.94 -36.15 22.62
C PRO A 20 31.50 -36.12 22.09
N ASN A 21 30.64 -36.96 22.64
CA ASN A 21 29.25 -37.18 22.19
C ASN A 21 28.37 -35.96 22.54
N ILE A 22 28.74 -34.78 22.02
CA ILE A 22 27.96 -33.56 22.09
C ILE A 22 26.94 -33.68 20.97
N ALA A 23 25.67 -33.87 21.33
CA ALA A 23 24.61 -33.88 20.33
C ALA A 23 24.65 -32.56 19.54
N GLU A 24 24.64 -32.67 18.21
CA GLU A 24 24.47 -31.51 17.33
C GLU A 24 23.09 -30.90 17.61
N THR A 25 23.05 -29.59 17.82
CA THR A 25 21.84 -28.81 18.04
C THR A 25 21.77 -27.70 17.01
N LEU A 26 20.58 -27.50 16.47
CA LEU A 26 20.27 -26.44 15.52
C LEU A 26 19.03 -25.71 16.02
N ASN A 27 19.12 -24.39 16.14
CA ASN A 27 18.00 -23.49 16.40
C ASN A 27 18.06 -22.31 15.42
N LEU A 28 16.93 -21.63 15.22
CA LEU A 28 16.85 -20.45 14.36
C LEU A 28 16.36 -19.25 15.19
N LYS A 29 17.22 -18.23 15.33
CA LYS A 29 16.84 -16.95 15.91
C LYS A 29 16.42 -15.99 14.79
N ILE A 30 15.20 -15.47 14.88
CA ILE A 30 14.68 -14.41 14.02
C ILE A 30 14.34 -13.23 14.94
N ASP A 31 14.91 -12.07 14.67
CA ASP A 31 14.79 -10.90 15.54
C ASP A 31 14.82 -9.61 14.69
N PRO A 32 13.77 -8.78 14.72
CA PRO A 32 12.46 -9.03 15.35
C PRO A 32 11.66 -10.13 14.63
N LEU A 33 10.53 -10.55 15.21
CA LEU A 33 9.61 -11.52 14.59
C LEU A 33 8.64 -10.87 13.58
N PHE A 34 8.56 -9.54 13.57
CA PHE A 34 7.78 -8.81 12.59
C PHE A 34 8.44 -7.46 12.28
N GLU A 35 8.17 -6.91 11.09
CA GLU A 35 8.60 -5.57 10.72
C GLU A 35 7.52 -4.84 9.90
N LEU A 36 7.41 -3.53 10.13
CA LEU A 36 6.58 -2.63 9.36
C LEU A 36 7.43 -2.01 8.26
N VAL A 37 7.08 -2.25 7.00
CA VAL A 37 7.88 -1.83 5.84
C VAL A 37 7.04 -0.89 4.98
N PRO A 38 7.45 0.37 4.76
CA PRO A 38 6.68 1.27 3.91
C PRO A 38 6.69 0.80 2.45
N GLU A 39 5.61 1.00 1.72
CA GLU A 39 5.50 0.47 0.35
C GLU A 39 6.51 1.05 -0.64
N ASN A 40 6.95 2.29 -0.41
CA ASN A 40 7.98 2.96 -1.22
C ASN A 40 9.42 2.49 -0.92
N TRP A 41 9.58 1.37 -0.22
CA TRP A 41 10.88 0.77 0.06
C TRP A 41 11.56 0.31 -1.23
N THR A 42 12.86 0.57 -1.35
CA THR A 42 13.56 0.37 -2.62
C THR A 42 13.89 -1.10 -2.87
N VAL A 43 13.72 -1.55 -4.11
CA VAL A 43 14.18 -2.89 -4.53
C VAL A 43 15.69 -3.04 -4.27
N ASP A 44 16.10 -4.24 -3.91
CA ASP A 44 17.46 -4.64 -3.50
C ASP A 44 17.97 -4.08 -2.17
N SER A 45 17.21 -3.22 -1.51
CA SER A 45 17.53 -2.77 -0.15
C SER A 45 17.17 -3.83 0.89
N ALA A 46 17.95 -3.86 1.98
CA ALA A 46 17.78 -4.80 3.08
C ALA A 46 16.83 -4.24 4.13
N LEU A 47 16.09 -5.15 4.77
CA LEU A 47 15.38 -4.85 6.01
C LEU A 47 16.42 -4.60 7.12
N PRO A 48 16.54 -3.36 7.63
CA PRO A 48 17.69 -2.96 8.42
C PRO A 48 17.68 -3.52 9.84
N ASN A 49 16.49 -3.84 10.38
CA ASN A 49 16.35 -4.33 11.74
C ASN A 49 16.26 -5.85 11.83
N LEU A 50 16.08 -6.54 10.70
CA LEU A 50 15.95 -7.98 10.65
C LEU A 50 17.29 -8.71 10.68
N SER A 51 17.41 -9.63 11.62
CA SER A 51 18.48 -10.61 11.70
C SER A 51 17.93 -12.03 11.81
N ILE A 52 18.31 -12.88 10.84
CA ILE A 52 17.98 -14.30 10.79
C ILE A 52 19.28 -15.06 11.02
N CYS A 53 19.48 -15.58 12.23
CA CYS A 53 20.71 -16.20 12.68
C CYS A 53 20.45 -17.62 13.18
N PRO A 54 20.95 -18.65 12.49
CA PRO A 54 21.04 -19.98 13.05
C PRO A 54 21.98 -20.01 14.26
N ILE A 55 21.59 -20.75 15.30
CA ILE A 55 22.43 -21.10 16.44
C ILE A 55 22.75 -22.59 16.30
N TYR A 56 23.99 -22.90 15.97
CA TYR A 56 24.43 -24.24 15.58
C TYR A 56 25.79 -24.57 16.18
N ASN A 57 25.95 -25.79 16.70
CA ASN A 57 27.20 -26.28 17.31
C ASN A 57 27.90 -27.38 16.47
N GLY A 58 27.38 -27.69 15.29
CA GLY A 58 27.96 -28.67 14.36
C GLY A 58 28.94 -28.05 13.36
N TRP A 59 29.40 -28.87 12.41
CA TRP A 59 30.51 -28.54 11.49
C TRP A 59 30.07 -28.44 10.02
N LYS A 60 28.79 -28.69 9.74
CA LYS A 60 28.22 -28.65 8.39
C LYS A 60 27.80 -27.23 8.02
N ASN A 61 27.75 -26.98 6.71
CA ASN A 61 27.19 -25.74 6.18
C ASN A 61 25.68 -25.73 6.32
N LEU A 62 25.14 -24.60 6.75
CA LEU A 62 23.71 -24.38 6.91
C LEU A 62 23.12 -23.76 5.66
N THR A 63 21.94 -24.22 5.28
CA THR A 63 21.15 -23.66 4.18
C THR A 63 19.91 -23.00 4.75
N LEU A 64 19.76 -21.69 4.49
CA LEU A 64 18.56 -20.91 4.78
C LEU A 64 17.71 -20.78 3.52
N SER A 65 16.40 -20.91 3.66
CA SER A 65 15.44 -20.78 2.55
C SER A 65 14.09 -20.25 3.04
N ILE A 66 13.44 -19.43 2.22
CA ILE A 66 12.02 -19.09 2.39
C ILE A 66 11.23 -20.24 1.77
N ILE A 67 10.32 -20.85 2.52
CA ILE A 67 9.58 -22.04 2.10
C ILE A 67 8.08 -21.78 1.86
N SER A 68 7.52 -20.71 2.43
CA SER A 68 6.15 -20.26 2.21
C SER A 68 5.98 -18.80 2.63
N GLY A 69 4.81 -18.23 2.35
CA GLY A 69 4.48 -16.83 2.69
C GLY A 69 4.78 -15.82 1.60
N ASP A 70 5.58 -16.21 0.60
CA ASP A 70 5.96 -15.35 -0.52
C ASP A 70 5.94 -16.12 -1.86
N PRO A 71 4.76 -16.47 -2.38
CA PRO A 71 4.63 -17.21 -3.63
C PRO A 71 5.05 -16.41 -4.86
N GLN A 72 5.10 -15.08 -4.75
CA GLN A 72 5.42 -14.18 -5.84
C GLN A 72 6.90 -13.75 -5.84
N GLY A 73 7.67 -14.04 -4.79
CA GLY A 73 9.09 -13.74 -4.70
C GLY A 73 9.39 -12.26 -4.48
N TYR A 74 8.70 -11.62 -3.54
CA TYR A 74 8.99 -10.26 -3.07
C TYR A 74 10.25 -10.18 -2.21
N PHE A 75 10.62 -11.25 -1.51
CA PHE A 75 11.76 -11.28 -0.61
C PHE A 75 12.79 -12.32 -1.02
N ARG A 76 14.07 -11.99 -0.84
CA ARG A 76 15.19 -12.92 -0.98
C ARG A 76 16.12 -12.80 0.21
N LEU A 77 16.72 -13.92 0.60
CA LEU A 77 17.73 -13.94 1.66
C LEU A 77 19.03 -13.32 1.15
N LYS A 78 19.61 -12.42 1.95
CA LYS A 78 20.94 -11.86 1.74
C LYS A 78 21.79 -12.11 2.97
N GLN A 79 22.90 -12.80 2.76
CA GLN A 79 23.86 -13.07 3.82
C GLN A 79 24.46 -11.76 4.36
N THR A 80 24.44 -11.59 5.68
CA THR A 80 25.01 -10.41 6.36
C THR A 80 26.36 -10.71 6.98
N ASN A 81 26.58 -11.95 7.40
CA ASN A 81 27.86 -12.45 7.90
C ASN A 81 27.99 -13.95 7.61
N ALA A 82 28.98 -14.63 8.19
CA ALA A 82 29.23 -16.05 7.92
C ALA A 82 28.02 -16.99 8.13
N THR A 83 27.10 -16.68 9.04
CA THR A 83 25.95 -17.57 9.36
C THR A 83 24.59 -16.87 9.26
N CYS A 84 24.53 -15.57 9.53
CA CYS A 84 23.29 -14.81 9.55
C CYS A 84 22.95 -14.21 8.19
N SER A 85 21.66 -14.00 7.99
CA SER A 85 21.09 -13.33 6.82
C SER A 85 20.06 -12.29 7.24
N THR A 86 19.74 -11.41 6.32
CA THR A 86 18.56 -10.55 6.35
C THR A 86 17.73 -10.84 5.10
N LEU A 87 16.56 -10.21 5.00
CA LEU A 87 15.77 -10.18 3.77
C LEU A 87 16.09 -8.89 3.01
N VAL A 88 16.19 -9.01 1.69
CA VAL A 88 16.17 -7.88 0.78
C VAL A 88 14.95 -7.97 -0.12
N LEU A 89 14.47 -6.81 -0.51
CA LEU A 89 13.34 -6.68 -1.40
C LEU A 89 13.75 -7.05 -2.84
N ALA A 90 12.95 -7.83 -3.53
CA ALA A 90 13.14 -8.26 -4.91
C ALA A 90 12.08 -7.68 -5.87
N LYS A 91 10.97 -7.18 -5.34
CA LYS A 91 9.86 -6.55 -6.07
C LYS A 91 9.31 -5.37 -5.29
N GLU A 92 8.82 -4.36 -6.00
CA GLU A 92 8.17 -3.20 -5.40
C GLU A 92 6.96 -3.64 -4.56
N LEU A 93 6.80 -3.03 -3.38
CA LEU A 93 5.65 -3.26 -2.50
C LEU A 93 4.52 -2.32 -2.90
N ASP A 94 3.29 -2.69 -2.55
CA ASP A 94 2.09 -1.95 -2.90
C ASP A 94 1.02 -2.20 -1.83
N ALA A 95 0.82 -1.23 -0.94
CA ALA A 95 -0.18 -1.25 0.13
C ALA A 95 -1.60 -0.98 -0.39
N ASP A 96 -1.75 -0.51 -1.63
CA ASP A 96 -3.03 -0.21 -2.23
C ASP A 96 -3.78 -1.43 -2.75
N ILE A 97 -3.12 -2.58 -2.81
CA ILE A 97 -3.67 -3.84 -3.33
C ILE A 97 -4.97 -4.20 -2.60
N ILE A 98 -5.97 -4.59 -3.41
CA ILE A 98 -7.21 -5.20 -2.93
C ILE A 98 -7.05 -6.72 -3.01
N ASN A 99 -7.08 -7.38 -1.86
CA ASN A 99 -6.98 -8.82 -1.74
C ASN A 99 -8.29 -9.52 -2.15
N ALA A 100 -8.23 -10.82 -2.37
CA ALA A 100 -9.38 -11.63 -2.80
C ALA A 100 -10.55 -11.63 -1.80
N ASP A 101 -10.28 -11.38 -0.51
CA ASP A 101 -11.27 -11.25 0.55
C ASP A 101 -11.84 -9.83 0.69
N GLY A 102 -11.43 -8.89 -0.17
CA GLY A 102 -11.83 -7.50 -0.15
C GLY A 102 -11.08 -6.65 0.88
N SER A 103 -10.15 -7.24 1.66
CA SER A 103 -9.23 -6.46 2.50
C SER A 103 -8.26 -5.68 1.63
N ARG A 104 -7.76 -4.57 2.17
CA ARG A 104 -6.77 -3.72 1.53
C ARG A 104 -5.44 -3.81 2.27
N GLY A 105 -4.35 -3.73 1.55
CA GLY A 105 -3.01 -3.84 2.11
C GLY A 105 -2.29 -5.08 1.63
N GLN A 106 -0.97 -5.04 1.77
CA GLN A 106 -0.10 -6.15 1.46
C GLN A 106 0.59 -6.62 2.75
N SER A 107 0.63 -7.94 2.95
CA SER A 107 1.31 -8.55 4.10
C SER A 107 1.84 -9.93 3.75
N PHE A 108 2.86 -10.35 4.49
CA PHE A 108 3.55 -11.61 4.24
C PHE A 108 3.84 -12.32 5.57
N ASN A 109 3.39 -13.57 5.68
CA ASN A 109 3.73 -14.47 6.79
C ASN A 109 4.78 -15.46 6.29
N LEU A 110 6.07 -15.10 6.41
CA LEU A 110 7.17 -15.85 5.83
C LEU A 110 7.55 -17.01 6.75
N ALA A 111 7.57 -18.23 6.21
CA ALA A 111 8.18 -19.36 6.89
C ALA A 111 9.60 -19.57 6.36
N ILE A 112 10.56 -19.55 7.26
CA ILE A 112 11.99 -19.66 6.97
C ILE A 112 12.48 -21.00 7.53
N LYS A 113 13.14 -21.77 6.67
CA LYS A 113 13.76 -23.05 7.03
C LYS A 113 15.28 -22.89 7.09
N CYS A 114 15.88 -23.42 8.16
CA CYS A 114 17.31 -23.65 8.26
C CYS A 114 17.58 -25.15 8.33
N THR A 115 18.55 -25.66 7.56
CA THR A 115 18.92 -27.08 7.58
C THR A 115 20.40 -27.31 7.28
N ASP A 116 20.96 -28.35 7.88
CA ASP A 116 22.29 -28.92 7.54
C ASP A 116 22.18 -30.20 6.67
N GLY A 117 20.97 -30.48 6.15
CA GLY A 117 20.61 -31.70 5.42
C GLY A 117 20.01 -32.82 6.29
N TRP A 118 20.21 -32.78 7.61
CA TRP A 118 19.73 -33.80 8.56
C TRP A 118 18.77 -33.21 9.59
N LEU A 119 19.20 -32.12 10.24
CA LEU A 119 18.38 -31.31 11.12
C LEU A 119 17.68 -30.23 10.31
N MET A 120 16.45 -29.93 10.69
CA MET A 120 15.64 -28.87 10.09
C MET A 120 14.93 -28.12 11.20
N VAL A 121 15.03 -26.80 11.15
CA VAL A 121 14.28 -25.90 12.02
C VAL A 121 13.58 -24.84 11.20
N TYR A 122 12.48 -24.35 11.76
CA TYR A 122 11.61 -23.39 11.11
C TYR A 122 11.45 -22.17 12.02
N GLY A 123 11.28 -21.01 11.40
CA GLY A 123 10.92 -19.78 12.08
C GLY A 123 9.99 -18.96 11.18
N ASN A 124 9.12 -18.19 11.81
CA ASN A 124 8.19 -17.32 11.09
C ASN A 124 8.63 -15.86 11.23
N PHE A 125 8.39 -15.09 10.19
CA PHE A 125 8.62 -13.65 10.17
C PHE A 125 7.48 -12.94 9.45
N ASP A 126 6.89 -11.96 10.11
CA ASP A 126 5.75 -11.21 9.58
C ASP A 126 6.19 -9.87 8.99
N VAL A 127 5.81 -9.60 7.76
CA VAL A 127 5.97 -8.29 7.13
C VAL A 127 4.60 -7.68 6.93
N GLN A 128 4.38 -6.50 7.48
CA GLN A 128 3.20 -5.69 7.19
C GLN A 128 3.64 -4.47 6.39
N VAL A 129 3.08 -4.33 5.19
CA VAL A 129 3.37 -3.17 4.35
C VAL A 129 2.59 -1.98 4.90
N VAL A 130 3.31 -0.87 5.11
CA VAL A 130 2.75 0.39 5.56
C VAL A 130 2.49 1.27 4.36
N ASP A 131 1.24 1.69 4.26
CA ASP A 131 0.75 2.65 3.29
C ASP A 131 1.48 4.00 3.40
N VAL A 132 1.92 4.51 2.25
CA VAL A 132 2.56 5.79 2.05
C VAL A 132 1.69 6.58 1.08
N ASN A 133 1.28 7.78 1.49
CA ASN A 133 0.41 8.63 0.69
C ASN A 133 1.08 9.11 -0.63
N ASP A 134 1.11 8.28 -1.68
CA ASP A 134 1.81 8.51 -2.94
C ASP A 134 0.88 8.52 -4.18
N ASN A 135 -0.38 8.10 -4.05
CA ASN A 135 -1.35 8.17 -5.15
C ASN A 135 -2.17 9.46 -5.18
N ALA A 136 -2.23 10.14 -6.31
CA ALA A 136 -3.19 11.22 -6.45
C ALA A 136 -4.64 10.67 -6.50
N PRO A 137 -5.61 11.36 -5.87
CA PRO A 137 -7.01 11.00 -6.00
C PRO A 137 -7.46 11.08 -7.46
N LYS A 138 -8.43 10.27 -7.86
CA LYS A 138 -8.92 10.19 -9.24
C LYS A 138 -10.43 10.34 -9.27
N PHE A 139 -10.97 10.95 -10.33
CA PHE A 139 -12.41 11.05 -10.53
C PHE A 139 -13.04 9.69 -10.85
N VAL A 140 -14.10 9.35 -10.14
CA VAL A 140 -14.91 8.17 -10.40
C VAL A 140 -16.01 8.57 -11.36
N LYS A 141 -15.86 8.22 -12.64
CA LYS A 141 -16.86 8.37 -13.71
C LYS A 141 -17.60 9.72 -13.68
N THR A 142 -16.89 10.79 -14.00
CA THR A 142 -17.48 12.13 -14.15
C THR A 142 -17.65 12.49 -15.61
N ASP A 143 -18.82 13.00 -15.99
CA ASP A 143 -19.01 13.62 -17.29
C ASP A 143 -18.32 14.99 -17.33
N ASN A 144 -17.78 15.33 -18.51
CA ASN A 144 -17.17 16.64 -18.73
C ASN A 144 -18.21 17.76 -18.93
N ALA A 145 -19.46 17.37 -19.22
CA ALA A 145 -20.58 18.29 -19.42
C ALA A 145 -21.87 17.77 -18.80
N TYR A 146 -22.58 18.65 -18.11
CA TYR A 146 -23.89 18.35 -17.52
C TYR A 146 -24.92 19.30 -18.12
N MET A 147 -26.06 18.75 -18.55
CA MET A 147 -27.19 19.53 -19.04
C MET A 147 -28.06 19.95 -17.86
N VAL A 148 -28.29 21.25 -17.72
CA VAL A 148 -29.10 21.82 -16.63
C VAL A 148 -30.28 22.56 -17.25
N SER A 149 -31.48 22.26 -16.79
CA SER A 149 -32.68 22.98 -17.21
C SER A 149 -32.62 24.42 -16.71
N GLU A 150 -32.95 25.39 -17.55
CA GLU A 150 -33.06 26.80 -17.13
C GLU A 150 -34.12 27.02 -16.03
N ASP A 151 -35.10 26.12 -15.93
CA ASP A 151 -36.17 26.14 -14.92
C ASP A 151 -35.75 25.57 -13.55
N THR A 152 -34.50 25.10 -13.42
CA THR A 152 -34.02 24.47 -12.18
C THR A 152 -34.04 25.48 -11.03
N GLU A 153 -34.62 25.09 -9.89
CA GLU A 153 -34.71 25.95 -8.70
C GLU A 153 -33.33 26.16 -8.07
N ILE A 154 -33.13 27.36 -7.51
CA ILE A 154 -31.91 27.68 -6.76
C ILE A 154 -31.82 26.74 -5.54
N GLY A 155 -30.63 26.21 -5.27
CA GLY A 155 -30.38 25.20 -4.24
C GLY A 155 -30.67 23.77 -4.68
N SER A 156 -31.10 23.53 -5.93
CA SER A 156 -31.28 22.17 -6.42
C SER A 156 -29.94 21.46 -6.59
N HIS A 157 -29.86 20.21 -6.12
CA HIS A 157 -28.76 19.30 -6.41
C HIS A 157 -28.68 19.03 -7.92
N LEU A 158 -27.53 19.33 -8.53
CA LEU A 158 -27.28 19.12 -9.95
C LEU A 158 -26.65 17.76 -10.22
N PHE A 159 -25.52 17.50 -9.57
CA PHE A 159 -24.79 16.25 -9.70
C PHE A 159 -23.84 16.07 -8.52
N THR A 160 -23.43 14.83 -8.36
CA THR A 160 -22.47 14.42 -7.35
C THR A 160 -21.16 14.10 -8.05
N ILE A 161 -20.05 14.68 -7.58
CA ILE A 161 -18.72 14.29 -8.01
C ILE A 161 -18.17 13.32 -6.98
N THR A 162 -17.69 12.19 -7.46
CA THR A 162 -17.05 11.19 -6.61
C THR A 162 -15.58 11.08 -7.00
N THR A 163 -14.69 11.07 -6.02
CA THR A 163 -13.28 10.77 -6.23
C THR A 163 -12.83 9.59 -5.40
N PHE A 164 -11.86 8.85 -5.92
CA PHE A 164 -11.26 7.69 -5.30
C PHE A 164 -9.76 7.93 -5.09
N ASP A 165 -9.30 7.78 -3.86
CA ASP A 165 -7.87 7.73 -3.50
C ASP A 165 -7.57 6.32 -3.00
N PRO A 166 -6.60 5.61 -3.59
CA PRO A 166 -6.25 4.29 -3.12
C PRO A 166 -5.55 4.30 -1.74
N ASP A 167 -4.92 5.38 -1.32
CA ASP A 167 -4.16 5.41 -0.07
C ASP A 167 -5.10 5.27 1.16
N THR A 168 -4.63 4.63 2.23
CA THR A 168 -5.38 4.48 3.49
C THR A 168 -5.27 5.73 4.40
N GLY A 169 -6.26 5.94 5.29
CA GLY A 169 -6.30 7.13 6.18
C GLY A 169 -7.11 8.28 5.59
N VAL A 170 -6.95 9.52 6.06
CA VAL A 170 -7.59 10.71 5.44
C VAL A 170 -6.79 11.05 4.18
N GLY A 171 -7.06 10.33 3.10
CA GLY A 171 -6.38 10.32 1.80
C GLY A 171 -6.19 11.69 1.18
N GLY A 172 -5.16 12.39 1.65
CA GLY A 172 -4.36 13.40 0.97
C GLY A 172 -5.02 14.62 0.33
N ILE A 173 -6.35 14.68 0.17
CA ILE A 173 -7.06 15.75 -0.53
C ILE A 173 -7.09 16.98 0.35
N ASP A 174 -6.13 17.87 0.14
CA ASP A 174 -6.06 19.17 0.82
C ASP A 174 -7.01 20.18 0.15
N SER A 175 -7.20 20.07 -1.17
CA SER A 175 -8.08 20.99 -1.90
C SER A 175 -8.59 20.41 -3.23
N PHE A 176 -9.82 20.81 -3.55
CA PHE A 176 -10.47 20.55 -4.83
C PHE A 176 -10.66 21.86 -5.58
N ILE A 177 -10.27 21.92 -6.85
CA ILE A 177 -10.53 23.06 -7.73
C ILE A 177 -11.45 22.60 -8.86
N LEU A 178 -12.65 23.18 -8.88
CA LEU A 178 -13.59 23.01 -9.97
C LEU A 178 -13.66 24.31 -10.77
N GLU A 179 -13.30 24.23 -12.04
CA GLU A 179 -13.42 25.32 -13.00
C GLU A 179 -14.76 25.12 -13.75
N VAL A 180 -15.78 25.89 -13.38
CA VAL A 180 -17.11 25.85 -13.99
C VAL A 180 -17.31 27.07 -14.90
N ASN A 181 -17.90 26.84 -16.08
CA ASN A 181 -18.14 27.87 -17.09
C ASN A 181 -19.25 28.87 -16.69
N GLU A 182 -20.18 28.44 -15.82
CA GLU A 182 -21.36 29.17 -15.37
C GLU A 182 -21.60 28.89 -13.87
N ILE A 183 -22.26 29.83 -13.19
CA ILE A 183 -22.22 30.05 -11.72
C ILE A 183 -22.80 28.88 -10.90
N GLY A 184 -22.03 28.36 -9.92
CA GLY A 184 -22.45 27.38 -8.90
C GLY A 184 -21.55 27.44 -7.66
N TYR A 185 -22.06 27.11 -6.45
CA TYR A 185 -21.23 26.86 -5.26
C TYR A 185 -21.19 25.37 -4.95
N MET A 186 -20.23 24.99 -4.11
CA MET A 186 -19.97 23.63 -3.69
C MET A 186 -20.12 23.52 -2.17
N GLU A 187 -20.75 22.45 -1.70
CA GLU A 187 -20.62 22.01 -0.32
C GLU A 187 -19.84 20.68 -0.32
N LEU A 188 -18.68 20.66 0.32
CA LEU A 188 -17.84 19.47 0.44
C LEU A 188 -18.35 18.61 1.61
N GLY A 189 -18.90 17.45 1.28
CA GLY A 189 -19.27 16.43 2.27
C GLY A 189 -18.16 15.39 2.42
N TRP A 190 -17.53 15.30 3.59
CA TRP A 190 -16.56 14.25 3.88
C TRP A 190 -17.26 13.05 4.53
N ASN A 191 -17.38 11.94 3.81
CA ASN A 191 -17.65 10.64 4.43
C ASN A 191 -16.32 10.06 4.92
N SER A 192 -16.26 9.68 6.19
CA SER A 192 -15.07 9.44 7.03
C SER A 192 -14.15 8.27 6.62
N THR A 193 -14.30 7.76 5.41
CA THR A 193 -13.54 6.64 4.85
C THR A 193 -12.91 7.13 3.56
N ALA A 194 -11.69 7.67 3.62
CA ALA A 194 -11.12 8.48 2.55
C ALA A 194 -10.72 7.74 1.26
N ILE A 195 -11.30 6.57 1.06
CA ILE A 195 -11.31 5.82 -0.19
C ILE A 195 -12.23 6.50 -1.21
N ILE A 196 -13.27 7.20 -0.74
CA ILE A 196 -14.25 7.87 -1.60
C ILE A 196 -14.58 9.24 -1.00
N ALA A 197 -14.39 10.33 -1.74
CA ALA A 197 -14.86 11.66 -1.36
C ALA A 197 -15.99 12.10 -2.29
N THR A 198 -16.98 12.80 -1.73
CA THR A 198 -18.21 13.16 -2.45
C THR A 198 -18.47 14.65 -2.35
N ALA A 199 -18.50 15.35 -3.49
CA ALA A 199 -18.88 16.76 -3.55
C ALA A 199 -20.27 16.92 -4.16
N ILE A 200 -21.09 17.78 -3.55
CA ILE A 200 -22.43 18.11 -4.02
C ILE A 200 -22.38 19.51 -4.66
N ILE A 201 -23.01 19.63 -5.84
CA ILE A 201 -23.09 20.90 -6.57
C ILE A 201 -24.55 21.33 -6.68
N GLU A 202 -24.82 22.57 -6.31
CA GLU A 202 -26.15 23.17 -6.33
C GLU A 202 -26.24 24.39 -7.25
N VAL A 203 -27.45 24.67 -7.76
CA VAL A 203 -27.74 25.86 -8.58
C VAL A 203 -27.72 27.13 -7.72
N LEU A 204 -26.92 28.11 -8.12
CA LEU A 204 -26.79 29.38 -7.41
C LEU A 204 -27.68 30.51 -7.94
N GLN A 205 -27.87 30.54 -9.25
CA GLN A 205 -28.64 31.55 -9.97
C GLN A 205 -29.31 30.85 -11.15
N LYS A 206 -30.49 31.34 -11.55
CA LYS A 206 -31.11 30.89 -12.80
C LYS A 206 -30.16 31.20 -13.96
N ALA A 207 -30.05 30.28 -14.92
CA ALA A 207 -29.28 30.42 -16.16
C ALA A 207 -29.91 31.44 -17.13
N ASN A 208 -30.32 32.62 -16.62
CA ASN A 208 -30.77 33.74 -17.44
C ASN A 208 -29.52 34.51 -17.88
N GLY A 209 -29.24 34.46 -19.18
CA GLY A 209 -28.00 34.94 -19.81
C GLY A 209 -27.75 36.45 -19.77
N ASP A 210 -27.72 37.08 -18.59
CA ASP A 210 -27.48 38.53 -18.50
C ASP A 210 -26.67 39.00 -17.27
N LYS A 211 -25.88 38.14 -16.62
CA LYS A 211 -24.91 38.58 -15.61
C LYS A 211 -23.55 37.92 -15.78
N ALA A 212 -22.51 38.77 -15.74
CA ALA A 212 -21.12 38.32 -15.78
C ALA A 212 -20.85 37.30 -14.65
N PRO A 213 -20.04 36.26 -14.90
CA PRO A 213 -19.72 35.27 -13.89
C PRO A 213 -18.98 35.93 -12.70
N PRO A 214 -19.31 35.58 -11.44
CA PRO A 214 -18.55 36.01 -10.29
C PRO A 214 -17.17 35.33 -10.29
N GLU A 215 -16.21 36.00 -9.66
CA GLU A 215 -14.82 35.56 -9.54
C GLU A 215 -14.74 34.19 -8.84
N PRO A 216 -13.87 33.25 -9.30
CA PRO A 216 -13.76 31.93 -8.69
C PRO A 216 -13.38 32.03 -7.21
N GLN A 217 -14.24 31.52 -6.33
CA GLN A 217 -13.98 31.54 -4.89
C GLN A 217 -12.93 30.47 -4.53
N HIS A 218 -11.81 30.91 -3.97
CA HIS A 218 -10.77 30.04 -3.43
C HIS A 218 -11.23 29.50 -2.06
N PHE A 219 -11.54 28.21 -1.97
CA PHE A 219 -11.81 27.58 -0.69
C PHE A 219 -10.48 27.34 0.04
N ASP A 220 -10.21 28.10 1.11
CA ASP A 220 -9.07 27.85 1.99
C ASP A 220 -9.47 26.80 3.04
N GLY A 221 -9.13 25.53 2.76
CA GLY A 221 -9.22 24.45 3.74
C GLY A 221 -8.15 24.62 4.81
N SER A 222 -8.32 25.54 5.76
CA SER A 222 -7.31 25.76 6.78
C SER A 222 -7.33 24.66 7.86
N ARG A 223 -6.25 23.86 7.84
CA ARG A 223 -5.41 23.40 8.99
C ARG A 223 -5.77 22.11 9.73
N ILE A 224 -5.36 20.98 9.13
CA ILE A 224 -4.60 19.93 9.84
C ILE A 224 -3.30 19.70 9.06
N LEU A 225 -2.15 19.83 9.73
CA LEU A 225 -0.83 19.62 9.11
C LEU A 225 -0.59 18.12 8.90
N MET A 226 -0.87 17.63 7.70
CA MET A 226 -0.37 16.34 7.21
C MET A 226 0.72 16.57 6.14
N PRO A 227 1.77 15.73 6.06
CA PRO A 227 3.00 16.04 5.34
C PRO A 227 2.88 16.10 3.81
N VAL A 228 1.74 15.73 3.22
CA VAL A 228 1.52 15.84 1.76
C VAL A 228 0.12 16.39 1.48
N ARG A 229 0.08 17.52 0.75
CA ARG A 229 -1.15 18.18 0.30
C ARG A 229 -1.39 17.84 -1.17
N LYS A 230 -2.38 17.01 -1.48
CA LYS A 230 -2.75 16.65 -2.85
C LYS A 230 -3.89 17.56 -3.34
N LYS A 231 -3.76 18.08 -4.56
CA LYS A 231 -4.67 19.05 -5.17
C LYS A 231 -5.32 18.47 -6.40
N LEU A 232 -6.64 18.34 -6.41
CA LEU A 232 -7.38 17.87 -7.57
C LEU A 232 -7.97 19.03 -8.36
N ARG A 233 -7.86 18.99 -9.70
CA ARG A 233 -8.46 19.99 -10.58
C ARG A 233 -9.36 19.31 -11.60
N MET A 234 -10.59 19.80 -11.76
CA MET A 234 -11.49 19.42 -12.84
C MET A 234 -12.12 20.64 -13.49
N ARG A 235 -12.33 20.54 -14.81
CA ARG A 235 -13.12 21.47 -15.59
C ARG A 235 -14.45 20.84 -15.90
N VAL A 236 -15.55 21.49 -15.52
CA VAL A 236 -16.90 21.04 -15.85
C VAL A 236 -17.60 22.10 -16.66
N ARG A 237 -18.13 21.69 -17.81
CA ARG A 237 -18.99 22.53 -18.64
C ARG A 237 -20.45 22.32 -18.27
N LEU A 238 -21.06 23.33 -17.66
CA LEU A 238 -22.52 23.40 -17.60
C LEU A 238 -23.05 23.91 -18.93
N VAL A 239 -24.10 23.28 -19.43
CA VAL A 239 -24.81 23.72 -20.63
C VAL A 239 -26.27 23.93 -20.24
N ALA A 240 -26.70 25.19 -20.24
CA ALA A 240 -28.11 25.53 -20.09
C ALA A 240 -28.90 24.93 -21.26
N GLN A 241 -29.92 24.13 -20.95
CA GLN A 241 -30.85 23.60 -21.93
C GLN A 241 -32.19 24.30 -21.78
N GLN A 242 -32.60 25.00 -22.83
CA GLN A 242 -33.95 25.53 -22.94
C GLN A 242 -34.90 24.34 -23.12
N MET A 243 -35.69 24.02 -22.09
CA MET A 243 -36.82 23.13 -22.28
C MET A 243 -37.91 23.94 -22.97
N THR A 244 -37.93 23.93 -24.30
CA THR A 244 -39.05 24.47 -25.05
C THR A 244 -40.32 23.83 -24.49
N LYS A 245 -41.23 24.66 -23.95
CA LYS A 245 -42.63 24.29 -23.64
C LYS A 245 -43.31 23.83 -24.92
N THR A 246 -43.02 22.61 -25.36
CA THR A 246 -43.65 22.00 -26.54
C THR A 246 -43.56 20.47 -26.50
N SER A 247 -43.69 19.85 -25.33
CA SER A 247 -43.95 18.40 -25.25
C SER A 247 -45.00 17.95 -24.21
N LEU A 248 -45.71 18.89 -23.56
CA LEU A 248 -46.82 18.57 -22.64
C LEU A 248 -48.21 18.93 -23.19
N LEU A 249 -48.35 19.10 -24.51
CA LEU A 249 -49.65 19.26 -25.19
C LEU A 249 -49.74 18.41 -26.48
N SER A 250 -49.35 17.13 -26.42
CA SER A 250 -49.72 16.14 -27.46
C SER A 250 -50.22 14.80 -26.93
N LYS A 251 -50.59 14.73 -25.64
CA LYS A 251 -51.41 13.65 -25.08
C LYS A 251 -52.48 14.25 -24.18
N LEU A 252 -53.53 14.78 -24.78
CA LEU A 252 -54.93 14.75 -24.33
C LEU A 252 -55.81 15.10 -25.54
#